data_AF-A0A4R3KMU0-F1
#
_entry.id   AF-A0A4R3KMU0-F1
#
_cell.length_a   1.000
_cell.length_b   1.000
_cell.length_c   1.000
_cell.angle_alpha   90.00
_cell.angle_beta   90.00
_cell.angle_gamma   90.00
#
_symmetry.space_group_name_H-M   'P 1'
#
loop_
_entity.id
_entity.type
_entity.pdbx_description
1 polymer ?
#
loop_
_entity_poly.entity_id
_entity_poly.type
_entity_poly.pdbx_seq_one_letter_code
_entity_poly.pdbx_strand_id
1 'polypeptide(L)'
;MGKIDENGNLRVTYAYYDWMSVDPLKNAECSECVYLPVCGGGCGVVSYNETGTYHAKGCFKVKGTIEKQVLKYVEEITKANIDPLNYCDCKGGCGKE
;
A
#
# COMPACT_ATOMS: atom_id res chain seq x y z
N MET A 1 -13.30 13.83 -10.46
CA MET A 1 -14.04 12.58 -10.22
C MET A 1 -15.47 12.68 -10.74
N GLY A 2 -16.30 13.61 -10.25
CA GLY A 2 -17.67 13.78 -10.72
C GLY A 2 -18.52 14.41 -9.65
N LYS A 3 -19.84 14.41 -9.85
CA LYS A 3 -20.82 14.84 -8.84
C LYS A 3 -22.06 13.97 -8.90
N ILE A 4 -22.74 13.86 -7.76
CA ILE A 4 -24.11 13.32 -7.70
C ILE A 4 -25.05 14.48 -8.03
N ASP A 5 -25.97 14.29 -8.97
CA ASP A 5 -26.98 15.29 -9.29
C ASP A 5 -28.19 15.23 -8.33
N GLU A 6 -29.08 16.21 -8.43
CA GLU A 6 -30.26 16.35 -7.56
C GLU A 6 -31.22 15.15 -7.62
N ASN A 7 -31.13 14.33 -8.67
CA ASN A 7 -31.92 13.11 -8.85
C ASN A 7 -31.17 11.87 -8.37
N GLY A 8 -30.00 12.03 -7.75
CA GLY A 8 -29.17 10.93 -7.26
C GLY A 8 -28.33 10.23 -8.33
N ASN A 9 -28.27 10.75 -9.57
CA ASN A 9 -27.46 10.12 -10.62
C ASN A 9 -26.00 10.54 -10.51
N LEU A 10 -25.11 9.61 -10.78
CA LEU A 10 -23.68 9.89 -10.88
C LEU A 10 -23.35 10.54 -12.23
N ARG A 11 -22.79 11.75 -12.20
CA ARG A 11 -22.23 12.47 -13.35
C ARG A 11 -20.71 12.49 -13.25
N VAL A 12 -20.04 11.59 -13.97
CA VAL A 12 -18.56 11.51 -14.01
C VAL A 12 -17.95 12.48 -15.03
N THR A 13 -16.70 12.88 -14.79
CA THR A 13 -15.88 13.64 -15.76
C THR A 13 -14.76 12.77 -16.31
N TYR A 14 -14.03 13.22 -17.34
CA TYR A 14 -12.88 12.50 -17.90
C TYR A 14 -11.87 12.07 -16.81
N ALA A 15 -11.64 12.91 -15.81
CA ALA A 15 -10.74 12.60 -14.69
C ALA A 15 -11.08 11.26 -14.00
N TYR A 16 -12.35 10.84 -13.96
CA TYR A 16 -12.74 9.53 -13.44
C TYR A 16 -12.12 8.39 -14.24
N TYR A 17 -12.28 8.41 -15.56
CA TYR A 17 -11.72 7.39 -16.44
C TYR A 17 -10.18 7.40 -16.41
N ASP A 18 -9.58 8.59 -16.35
CA ASP A 18 -8.13 8.75 -16.27
C ASP A 18 -7.56 8.09 -14.98
N TRP A 19 -8.14 8.38 -13.81
CA TRP A 19 -7.78 7.68 -12.56
C TRP A 19 -8.01 6.17 -12.69
N MET A 20 -9.19 5.73 -13.15
CA MET A 20 -9.50 4.30 -13.21
C MET A 20 -8.64 3.50 -14.20
N SER A 21 -7.94 4.18 -15.12
CA SER A 21 -7.07 3.57 -16.11
C SER A 21 -5.62 3.34 -15.65
N VAL A 22 -5.28 3.74 -14.42
CA VAL A 22 -3.92 3.61 -13.88
C VAL A 22 -3.49 2.15 -13.85
N ASP A 23 -2.31 1.89 -14.43
CA ASP A 23 -1.65 0.58 -14.44
C ASP A 23 -0.27 0.71 -13.80
N PRO A 24 -0.10 0.25 -12.55
CA PRO A 24 1.17 0.38 -11.84
C PRO A 24 2.29 -0.47 -12.45
N LEU A 25 2.00 -1.45 -13.31
CA LEU A 25 3.03 -2.23 -14.00
C LEU A 25 3.71 -1.44 -15.13
N LYS A 26 3.10 -0.35 -15.60
CA LYS A 26 3.70 0.56 -16.59
C LYS A 26 4.63 1.60 -15.96
N ASN A 27 4.61 1.74 -14.63
CA ASN A 27 5.52 2.61 -13.90
C ASN A 27 6.75 1.81 -13.45
N ALA A 28 7.95 2.22 -13.88
CA ALA A 28 9.19 1.48 -13.60
C ALA A 28 9.41 1.25 -12.10
N GLU A 29 9.24 2.28 -11.27
CA GLU A 29 9.42 2.17 -9.83
C GLU A 29 8.41 1.23 -9.17
N CYS A 30 7.15 1.25 -9.60
CA CYS A 30 6.14 0.34 -9.09
C CYS A 30 6.37 -1.09 -9.56
N SER A 31 6.74 -1.30 -10.83
CA SER A 31 6.95 -2.63 -11.42
C SER A 31 8.06 -3.42 -10.74
N GLU A 32 9.05 -2.74 -10.16
CA GLU A 32 10.18 -3.33 -9.43
C GLU A 32 9.93 -3.38 -7.91
N CYS A 33 8.81 -2.85 -7.42
CA CYS A 33 8.54 -2.74 -5.99
C CYS A 33 7.98 -4.04 -5.42
N VAL A 34 8.70 -4.64 -4.46
CA VAL A 34 8.27 -5.85 -3.74
C VAL A 34 6.92 -5.70 -3.00
N TYR A 35 6.54 -4.46 -2.67
CA TYR A 35 5.26 -4.17 -2.00
C TYR A 35 4.11 -3.92 -2.99
N LEU A 36 4.34 -3.98 -4.30
CA LEU A 36 3.29 -3.74 -5.30
C LEU A 36 2.05 -4.65 -5.11
N PRO A 37 2.18 -5.97 -4.85
CA PRO A 37 1.02 -6.85 -4.70
C PRO A 37 0.05 -6.44 -3.58
N VAL A 38 0.54 -5.70 -2.59
CA VAL A 38 -0.25 -5.25 -1.43
C VAL A 38 -0.60 -3.76 -1.48
N CYS A 39 0.13 -2.95 -2.26
CA CYS A 39 -0.11 -1.51 -2.36
C CYS A 39 -0.86 -1.06 -3.63
N GLY A 40 -0.82 -1.86 -4.70
CA GLY A 40 -1.52 -1.59 -5.95
C GLY A 40 -1.09 -0.31 -6.68
N GLY A 41 0.12 0.22 -6.42
CA GLY A 41 0.60 1.50 -6.98
C GLY A 41 0.37 2.71 -6.07
N GLY A 42 -0.30 2.53 -4.94
CA GLY A 42 -0.54 3.56 -3.94
C GLY A 42 -1.79 4.40 -4.19
N CYS A 43 -1.78 5.65 -3.74
CA CYS A 43 -2.95 6.54 -3.77
C CYS A 43 -2.90 7.49 -4.97
N GLY A 44 -3.92 7.41 -5.84
CA GLY A 44 -4.04 8.30 -7.00
C GLY A 44 -4.13 9.78 -6.64
N VAL A 45 -4.72 10.13 -5.48
CA VAL A 45 -4.77 11.52 -5.00
C VAL A 45 -3.39 12.04 -4.64
N VAL A 46 -2.54 11.21 -4.01
CA VAL A 46 -1.15 11.59 -3.70
C VAL A 46 -0.38 11.81 -4.99
N SER A 47 -0.46 10.86 -5.92
CA SER A 47 0.15 10.95 -7.25
C SER A 47 -0.21 12.26 -7.96
N TYR A 48 -1.51 12.59 -8.02
CA TYR A 48 -1.99 13.81 -8.67
C TYR A 48 -1.57 15.09 -7.95
N ASN A 49 -1.62 15.13 -6.62
CA ASN A 49 -1.23 16.31 -5.86
C ASN A 49 0.26 16.62 -6.00
N GLU A 50 1.10 15.60 -6.15
CA GLU A 50 2.56 15.77 -6.27
C GLU A 50 3.01 16.04 -7.71
N THR A 51 2.34 15.43 -8.69
CA THR A 51 2.83 15.39 -10.09
C THR A 51 1.88 15.97 -11.12
N GLY A 52 0.62 16.25 -10.74
CA GLY A 52 -0.43 16.68 -11.66
C GLY A 52 -1.00 15.57 -12.55
N THR A 53 -0.61 14.30 -12.34
CA THR A 53 -1.10 13.14 -13.10
C THR A 53 -1.44 11.98 -12.15
N TYR A 54 -2.41 11.14 -12.52
CA TYR A 54 -2.73 9.91 -11.77
C TYR A 54 -1.76 8.76 -12.06
N HIS A 55 -0.99 8.85 -13.15
CA HIS A 55 -0.16 7.75 -13.68
C HIS A 55 1.25 7.69 -13.07
N ALA A 56 1.58 8.61 -12.16
CA ALA A 56 2.79 8.52 -11.35
C ALA A 56 2.56 7.62 -10.12
N LYS A 57 3.65 7.27 -9.42
CA LYS A 57 3.57 6.52 -8.16
C LYS A 57 2.81 7.33 -7.09
N GLY A 58 1.97 6.66 -6.31
CA GLY A 58 1.21 7.26 -5.21
C GLY A 58 1.67 6.78 -3.82
N CYS A 59 2.96 6.54 -3.64
CA CYS A 59 3.51 5.92 -2.43
C CYS A 59 3.17 6.72 -1.15
N PHE A 60 2.48 6.10 -0.18
CA PHE A 60 2.13 6.77 1.07
C PHE A 60 2.26 5.85 2.28
N LYS A 61 3.40 5.93 2.98
CA LYS A 61 3.69 5.17 4.23
C LYS A 61 3.47 3.64 4.13
N VAL A 62 3.37 3.11 2.92
CA VAL A 62 3.03 1.71 2.60
C VAL A 62 4.06 0.76 3.22
N LYS A 63 5.35 0.96 2.90
CA LYS A 63 6.44 0.10 3.36
C LYS A 63 6.45 -0.11 4.88
N GLY A 64 6.56 0.99 5.64
CA GLY A 64 6.66 0.90 7.10
C GLY A 64 5.39 0.40 7.79
N THR A 65 4.22 0.61 7.19
CA THR A 65 2.95 0.10 7.75
C THR A 65 2.86 -1.41 7.56
N ILE A 66 3.15 -1.90 6.35
CA ILE A 66 3.09 -3.33 6.04
C ILE A 66 4.11 -4.11 6.85
N GLU A 67 5.36 -3.63 6.93
CA GLU A 67 6.40 -4.29 7.73
C GLU A 67 5.97 -4.45 9.18
N LYS A 68 5.40 -3.41 9.80
CA LYS A 68 4.89 -3.47 11.18
C LYS A 68 3.71 -4.41 11.33
N GLN A 69 2.81 -4.47 10.35
CA GLN A 69 1.68 -5.40 10.37
C GLN A 69 2.16 -6.85 10.27
N VAL A 70 3.13 -7.13 9.40
CA VAL A 70 3.74 -8.46 9.28
C VAL A 70 4.44 -8.84 10.58
N LEU A 71 5.26 -7.96 11.15
CA LEU A 71 5.91 -8.20 12.44
C LEU A 71 4.88 -8.49 13.53
N LYS A 72 3.84 -7.66 13.63
CA LYS A 72 2.79 -7.84 14.62
C LYS A 72 2.05 -9.17 14.46
N TYR A 73 1.74 -9.54 13.23
CA TYR A 73 1.13 -10.83 12.92
C TYR A 73 2.03 -11.99 13.32
N VAL A 74 3.33 -11.92 13.04
CA VAL A 74 4.30 -12.95 13.43
C VAL A 74 4.41 -13.06 14.96
N GLU A 75 4.47 -11.94 15.69
CA GLU A 75 4.43 -11.93 17.16
C GLU A 75 3.19 -12.66 17.69
N GLU A 76 2.01 -12.38 17.11
CA GLU A 76 0.75 -12.97 17.56
C GLU A 76 0.69 -14.48 17.32
N ILE A 77 1.13 -14.95 16.15
CA ILE A 77 1.07 -16.38 15.82
C ILE A 77 2.17 -17.21 16.51
N THR A 78 3.32 -16.60 16.81
CA THR A 78 4.46 -17.29 17.45
C THR A 78 4.54 -17.08 18.96
N LYS A 79 3.80 -16.09 19.50
CA LYS A 79 3.95 -15.57 20.87
C LYS A 79 5.37 -15.03 21.17
N ALA A 80 6.14 -14.71 20.14
CA ALA A 80 7.44 -14.07 20.30
C ALA A 80 7.27 -12.56 20.57
N ASN A 81 8.24 -11.95 21.26
CA ASN A 81 8.39 -10.49 21.28
C ASN A 81 9.48 -10.14 20.27
N ILE A 82 9.15 -9.37 19.24
CA ILE A 82 10.10 -9.01 18.18
C ILE A 82 10.49 -7.54 18.39
N ASP A 83 11.75 -7.28 18.73
CA ASP A 83 12.25 -5.92 18.90
C ASP A 83 12.65 -5.26 17.55
N PRO A 84 12.76 -3.93 17.48
CA PRO A 84 13.12 -3.22 16.25
C PRO A 84 14.57 -3.41 15.78
N LEU A 85 15.41 -4.13 16.53
CA LEU A 85 16.84 -4.32 16.29
C LEU A 85 17.19 -5.75 15.85
N ASN A 86 16.19 -6.61 15.60
CA ASN A 86 16.38 -8.03 15.27
C ASN A 86 17.12 -8.81 16.37
N TYR A 87 16.86 -8.53 17.65
CA TYR A 87 17.20 -9.45 18.73
C TYR A 87 15.98 -10.32 19.05
N CYS A 88 15.86 -11.48 18.39
CA CYS A 88 14.81 -12.44 18.66
C CYS A 88 15.02 -13.07 20.06
N ASP A 89 14.41 -12.51 21.11
CA ASP A 89 14.25 -13.21 22.39
C ASP A 89 13.02 -14.14 22.30
N CYS A 90 13.24 -15.30 21.70
CA CYS A 90 12.26 -16.38 21.75
C CYS A 90 12.16 -16.86 23.21
N LYS A 91 11.16 -16.39 23.96
CA LYS A 91 10.78 -16.98 25.26
C LYS A 91 10.28 -18.44 25.20
N GLY A 92 10.52 -19.12 24.08
CA GLY A 92 10.27 -20.54 23.84
C GLY A 92 11.41 -21.29 23.15
N GLY A 93 12.59 -20.68 22.93
CA GLY A 93 13.80 -21.33 22.42
C GLY A 93 13.79 -21.70 20.93
N CYS A 94 14.77 -21.21 20.19
CA CYS A 94 15.26 -21.89 18.99
C CYS A 94 16.13 -23.08 19.45
N GLY A 95 15.63 -24.31 19.28
CA GLY A 95 16.42 -25.55 19.44
C GLY A 95 16.06 -26.41 20.66
N LYS A 96 15.01 -27.22 20.52
CA LYS A 96 14.85 -28.61 20.97
C LYS A 96 13.85 -29.21 19.97
N GLU A 97 14.15 -30.18 19.11
CA GLU A 97 15.06 -31.34 19.13
C GLU A 97 15.88 -31.46 17.85
#